data_AF-A0A6I9Y7J3-F1
#
_entry.id   AF-A0A6I9Y7J3-F1
#
_cell.length_a   1.000
_cell.length_b   1.000
_cell.length_c   1.000
_cell.angle_alpha   90.00
_cell.angle_beta   90.00
_cell.angle_gamma   90.00
#
_symmetry.space_group_name_H-M   'P 1'
#
loop_
_entity.id
_entity.type
_entity.pdbx_description
1 polymer ?
#
loop_
_entity_poly.entity_id
_entity_poly.type
_entity_poly.pdbx_seq_one_letter_code
_entity_poly.pdbx_strand_id
1 'polypeptide(L)'
;MAVSSAAAAGGGRRWYFTREQLARSPSWRLGLDPDKELSYRQQAANLLQDMGQRLNVSQLTINTAIVYMHRFYMVQSFTHFHRNAVAPAALFLAAKVEEQPRKLEHVIKVTHACLHPLEAAPDTRSEGYLQQAQDLVILESIILQTLGFEITIDHPHTHVVKCTQLVRASKDLAQTSYFMATNR
;
A
#
# COMPACT_ATOMS: atom_id res chain seq x y z
N MET A 1 4.00 -22.68 24.94
CA MET A 1 4.28 -22.76 23.48
C MET A 1 3.18 -23.57 22.83
N ALA A 2 2.26 -22.92 22.14
CA ALA A 2 1.25 -23.60 21.31
C ALA A 2 1.22 -22.86 19.97
N VAL A 3 1.98 -23.39 19.01
CA VAL A 3 1.96 -22.97 17.62
C VAL A 3 0.71 -23.60 17.03
N SER A 4 -0.37 -22.83 16.90
CA SER A 4 -1.58 -23.30 16.22
C SER A 4 -1.30 -23.28 14.71
N SER A 5 -0.88 -24.44 14.20
CA SER A 5 -0.84 -24.76 12.79
C SER A 5 -2.26 -24.80 12.23
N ALA A 6 -2.59 -23.86 11.34
CA ALA A 6 -3.75 -23.98 10.45
C ALA A 6 -3.21 -24.19 9.04
N ALA A 7 -3.17 -25.46 8.63
CA ALA A 7 -2.79 -25.88 7.30
C ALA A 7 -3.79 -25.36 6.25
N ALA A 8 -3.20 -24.88 5.14
CA ALA A 8 -3.71 -24.82 3.78
C ALA A 8 -5.23 -24.96 3.56
N ALA A 9 -5.90 -23.83 3.33
CA ALA A 9 -7.19 -23.77 2.64
C ALA A 9 -7.17 -22.65 1.60
N GLY A 10 -7.03 -23.01 0.32
CA GLY A 10 -7.39 -22.23 -0.87
C GLY A 10 -6.74 -20.84 -1.00
N GLY A 11 -5.83 -20.70 -1.97
CA GLY A 11 -5.14 -19.44 -2.33
C GLY A 11 -6.04 -18.25 -2.75
N GLY A 12 -7.37 -18.35 -2.61
CA GLY A 12 -8.32 -17.27 -2.90
C GLY A 12 -8.95 -16.59 -1.66
N ARG A 13 -8.70 -17.05 -0.42
CA ARG A 13 -9.40 -16.53 0.77
C ARG A 13 -8.54 -15.82 1.83
N ARG A 14 -7.21 -15.85 1.69
CA ARG A 14 -6.28 -15.36 2.73
C ARG A 14 -6.46 -13.88 3.07
N TRP A 15 -6.83 -13.05 2.09
CA TRP A 15 -6.92 -11.59 2.23
C TRP A 15 -8.34 -11.04 2.24
N TYR A 16 -9.33 -11.91 2.41
CA TYR A 16 -10.73 -11.53 2.56
C TYR A 16 -11.15 -11.73 4.00
N PHE A 17 -11.64 -10.65 4.62
CA PHE A 17 -11.95 -10.62 6.05
C PHE A 17 -13.44 -10.32 6.26
N THR A 18 -14.02 -10.96 7.25
CA THR A 18 -15.36 -10.64 7.75
C THR A 18 -15.37 -9.29 8.46
N ARG A 19 -16.55 -8.69 8.63
CA ARG A 19 -16.69 -7.41 9.36
C ARG A 19 -16.19 -7.53 10.79
N GLU A 20 -16.42 -8.68 11.43
CA GLU A 20 -15.96 -8.98 12.79
C GLU A 20 -14.43 -9.08 12.86
N GLN A 21 -13.77 -9.64 11.84
CA GLN A 21 -12.31 -9.69 11.75
C GLN A 21 -11.70 -8.31 11.50
N LEU A 22 -12.33 -7.48 10.66
CA LEU A 22 -11.91 -6.09 10.44
C LEU A 22 -12.04 -5.26 11.72
N ALA A 23 -13.13 -5.43 12.47
CA ALA A 23 -13.33 -4.74 13.75
C ALA A 23 -12.31 -5.16 14.82
N ARG A 24 -11.76 -6.38 14.75
CA ARG A 24 -10.74 -6.90 15.67
C ARG A 24 -9.34 -6.85 15.06
N SER A 25 -9.01 -5.73 14.40
CA SER A 25 -7.70 -5.52 13.77
C SER A 25 -6.54 -5.62 14.79
N PRO A 26 -5.30 -5.85 14.34
CA PRO A 26 -4.11 -5.75 15.21
C PRO A 26 -4.00 -4.39 15.91
N SER A 27 -4.41 -3.31 15.25
CA SER A 27 -4.34 -1.95 15.84
C SER A 27 -5.40 -1.74 16.91
N TRP A 28 -6.63 -2.24 16.70
CA TRP A 28 -7.68 -2.21 17.71
C TRP A 28 -7.30 -2.99 18.97
N ARG A 29 -6.66 -4.17 18.81
CA ARG A 29 -6.18 -4.97 19.95
C ARG A 29 -5.12 -4.26 20.80
N LEU A 30 -4.44 -3.27 20.24
CA LEU A 30 -3.48 -2.41 20.93
C LEU A 30 -4.10 -1.08 21.39
N GLY A 31 -5.43 -0.96 21.37
CA GLY A 31 -6.17 0.18 21.87
C GLY A 31 -6.33 1.33 20.88
N LEU A 32 -6.06 1.12 19.58
CA LEU A 32 -6.33 2.13 18.56
C LEU A 32 -7.83 2.18 18.27
N ASP A 33 -8.38 3.38 18.32
CA ASP A 33 -9.77 3.64 17.95
C ASP A 33 -10.05 3.29 16.47
N PRO A 34 -11.18 2.61 16.14
CA PRO A 34 -11.51 2.21 14.77
C PRO A 34 -11.60 3.37 13.77
N ASP A 35 -12.16 4.52 14.16
CA ASP A 35 -12.30 5.68 13.28
C ASP A 35 -10.92 6.30 13.02
N LYS A 36 -10.06 6.30 14.03
CA LYS A 36 -8.66 6.70 13.90
C LYS A 36 -7.87 5.76 13.00
N GLU A 37 -8.09 4.46 13.08
CA GLU A 37 -7.49 3.48 12.16
C GLU A 37 -7.93 3.72 10.71
N LEU A 38 -9.23 3.96 10.49
CA LEU A 38 -9.77 4.28 9.17
C LEU A 38 -9.13 5.56 8.63
N SER A 39 -9.02 6.62 9.45
CA SER A 39 -8.35 7.85 9.09
C SER A 39 -6.88 7.61 8.71
N TYR A 40 -6.16 6.75 9.43
CA TYR A 40 -4.77 6.42 9.10
C TYR A 40 -4.63 5.66 7.79
N ARG A 41 -5.54 4.72 7.49
CA ARG A 41 -5.58 4.03 6.19
C ARG A 41 -5.81 5.02 5.05
N GLN A 42 -6.74 5.97 5.23
CA GLN A 42 -7.05 6.96 4.21
C GLN A 42 -5.91 7.96 4.00
N GLN A 43 -5.28 8.44 5.09
CA GLN A 43 -4.08 9.28 5.01
C GLN A 43 -2.91 8.56 4.33
N ALA A 44 -2.70 7.28 4.61
CA ALA A 44 -1.67 6.48 3.95
C ALA A 44 -1.95 6.33 2.44
N ALA A 45 -3.21 6.10 2.06
CA ALA A 45 -3.62 6.04 0.65
C ALA A 45 -3.50 7.40 -0.07
N ASN A 46 -3.70 8.52 0.64
CA ASN A 46 -3.43 9.87 0.13
C ASN A 46 -1.94 10.05 -0.15
N LEU A 47 -1.09 9.71 0.82
CA LEU A 47 0.36 9.81 0.67
C LEU A 47 0.88 8.95 -0.49
N LEU A 48 0.40 7.71 -0.61
CA LEU A 48 0.76 6.81 -1.73
C LEU A 48 0.39 7.40 -3.09
N GLN A 49 -0.77 8.04 -3.20
CA GLN A 49 -1.22 8.69 -4.43
C GLN A 49 -0.34 9.89 -4.78
N ASP A 50 -0.09 10.78 -3.82
CA ASP A 50 0.72 11.99 -4.03
C ASP A 50 2.16 11.62 -4.40
N MET A 51 2.74 10.65 -3.69
CA MET A 51 4.06 10.13 -4.00
C MET A 51 4.11 9.46 -5.38
N GLY A 52 3.12 8.64 -5.70
CA GLY A 52 3.06 7.94 -6.97
C GLY A 52 2.98 8.88 -8.17
N GLN A 53 2.18 9.95 -8.06
CA GLN A 53 2.11 11.01 -9.06
C GLN A 53 3.46 11.73 -9.23
N ARG A 54 4.12 12.09 -8.13
CA ARG A 54 5.45 12.75 -8.16
C ARG A 54 6.55 11.85 -8.71
N LEU A 55 6.48 10.54 -8.44
CA LEU A 55 7.39 9.52 -9.00
C LEU A 55 7.03 9.13 -10.44
N ASN A 56 5.93 9.68 -10.98
CA ASN A 56 5.41 9.36 -12.31
C ASN A 56 5.26 7.85 -12.54
N VAL A 57 4.68 7.14 -11.56
CA VAL A 57 4.30 5.73 -11.71
C VAL A 57 2.83 5.61 -12.09
N SER A 58 2.46 4.49 -12.68
CA SER A 58 1.07 4.26 -13.13
C SER A 58 0.09 4.19 -11.95
N GLN A 59 -1.19 4.49 -12.21
CA GLN A 59 -2.24 4.31 -11.21
C GLN A 59 -2.37 2.85 -10.77
N LEU A 60 -2.06 1.89 -11.66
CA LEU A 60 -2.00 0.47 -11.32
C LEU A 60 -1.00 0.22 -10.18
N THR A 61 0.22 0.75 -10.31
CA THR A 61 1.26 0.66 -9.29
C THR A 61 0.85 1.29 -7.97
N ILE A 62 0.18 2.44 -8.01
CA ILE A 62 -0.34 3.10 -6.81
C ILE A 62 -1.41 2.23 -6.14
N ASN A 63 -2.33 1.67 -6.91
CA ASN A 63 -3.37 0.78 -6.41
C ASN A 63 -2.75 -0.49 -5.79
N THR A 64 -1.74 -1.08 -6.42
CA THR A 64 -1.00 -2.24 -5.88
C THR A 64 -0.40 -1.90 -4.51
N ALA A 65 0.24 -0.73 -4.39
CA ALA A 65 0.81 -0.26 -3.12
C ALA A 65 -0.27 -0.02 -2.04
N ILE A 66 -1.44 0.52 -2.41
CA ILE A 66 -2.57 0.70 -1.49
C ILE A 66 -3.08 -0.65 -0.98
N VAL A 67 -3.19 -1.65 -1.86
CA VAL A 67 -3.57 -3.01 -1.45
C VAL A 67 -2.54 -3.63 -0.51
N TYR A 68 -1.24 -3.47 -0.80
CA TYR A 68 -0.18 -3.90 0.12
C TYR A 68 -0.30 -3.24 1.49
N MET A 69 -0.54 -1.92 1.55
CA MET A 69 -0.77 -1.20 2.80
C MET A 69 -1.98 -1.76 3.56
N HIS A 70 -3.11 -1.95 2.90
CA HIS A 70 -4.31 -2.49 3.53
C HIS A 70 -4.11 -3.90 4.09
N ARG A 71 -3.49 -4.79 3.30
CA ARG A 71 -3.15 -6.17 3.71
C ARG A 71 -2.14 -6.18 4.86
N PHE A 72 -1.11 -5.33 4.79
CA PHE A 72 -0.10 -5.20 5.83
C PHE A 72 -0.71 -4.87 7.20
N TYR A 73 -1.60 -3.87 7.27
CA TYR A 73 -2.25 -3.49 8.53
C TYR A 73 -3.40 -4.42 8.98
N MET A 74 -3.66 -5.50 8.25
CA MET A 74 -4.48 -6.62 8.75
C MET A 74 -3.66 -7.63 9.57
N VAL A 75 -2.33 -7.58 9.45
CA VAL A 75 -1.40 -8.44 10.20
C VAL A 75 -0.61 -7.62 11.23
N GLN A 76 -0.17 -6.42 10.85
CA GLN A 76 0.62 -5.50 11.66
C GLN A 76 -0.24 -4.34 12.19
N SER A 77 0.28 -3.62 13.19
CA SER A 77 -0.41 -2.45 13.77
C SER A 77 0.23 -1.12 13.37
N PHE A 78 -0.60 -0.09 13.21
CA PHE A 78 -0.18 1.31 13.08
C PHE A 78 0.60 1.85 14.28
N THR A 79 0.51 1.19 15.45
CA THR A 79 1.27 1.57 16.65
C THR A 79 2.73 1.14 16.56
N HIS A 80 3.02 0.02 15.91
CA HIS A 80 4.38 -0.50 15.71
C HIS A 80 5.00 0.02 14.42
N PHE A 81 4.20 0.15 13.37
CA PHE A 81 4.65 0.59 12.06
C PHE A 81 3.92 1.86 11.65
N HIS A 82 4.66 2.97 11.59
CA HIS A 82 4.06 4.25 11.25
C HIS A 82 3.74 4.34 9.75
N ARG A 83 2.57 4.92 9.42
CA ARG A 83 2.07 5.03 8.05
C ARG A 83 3.04 5.72 7.08
N ASN A 84 3.75 6.75 7.56
CA ASN A 84 4.71 7.52 6.75
C ASN A 84 5.97 6.72 6.39
N ALA A 85 6.28 5.65 7.12
CA ALA A 85 7.41 4.76 6.83
C ALA A 85 6.98 3.57 5.97
N VAL A 86 5.78 3.04 6.18
CA VAL A 86 5.26 1.90 5.41
C VAL A 86 4.85 2.31 3.99
N ALA A 87 4.23 3.47 3.80
CA ALA A 87 3.81 3.96 2.49
C ALA A 87 4.94 4.00 1.44
N PRO A 88 6.09 4.65 1.69
CA PRO A 88 7.19 4.67 0.72
C PRO A 88 7.74 3.27 0.41
N ALA A 89 7.87 2.41 1.42
CA ALA A 89 8.35 1.05 1.23
C ALA A 89 7.37 0.19 0.41
N ALA A 90 6.06 0.33 0.66
CA ALA A 90 5.02 -0.35 -0.11
C ALA A 90 4.99 0.11 -1.57
N LEU A 91 5.14 1.40 -1.83
CA LEU A 91 5.19 1.95 -3.18
C LEU A 91 6.47 1.54 -3.92
N PHE A 92 7.62 1.53 -3.23
CA PHE A 92 8.88 1.06 -3.79
C PHE A 92 8.80 -0.41 -4.22
N LEU A 93 8.22 -1.25 -3.36
CA LEU A 93 7.98 -2.66 -3.68
C LEU A 93 7.01 -2.81 -4.87
N ALA A 94 5.86 -2.14 -4.83
CA ALA A 94 4.86 -2.21 -5.91
C ALA A 94 5.45 -1.75 -7.25
N ALA A 95 6.26 -0.69 -7.26
CA ALA A 95 6.92 -0.20 -8.45
C ALA A 95 7.88 -1.24 -9.05
N LYS A 96 8.56 -2.05 -8.23
CA LYS A 96 9.37 -3.16 -8.72
C LYS A 96 8.52 -4.30 -9.29
N VAL A 97 7.41 -4.64 -8.64
CA VAL A 97 6.51 -5.73 -9.07
C VAL A 97 5.78 -5.41 -10.37
N GLU A 98 5.38 -4.16 -10.56
CA GLU A 98 4.69 -3.69 -11.76
C GLU A 98 5.66 -3.26 -12.88
N GLU A 99 6.93 -3.68 -12.82
CA GLU A 99 7.97 -3.39 -13.83
C GLU A 99 8.19 -1.88 -14.10
N GLN A 100 7.99 -1.04 -13.08
CA GLN A 100 8.26 0.40 -13.10
C GLN A 100 9.24 0.83 -12.00
N PRO A 101 10.42 0.18 -11.86
CA PRO A 101 11.31 0.41 -10.72
C PRO A 101 11.77 1.87 -10.66
N ARG A 102 11.82 2.41 -9.43
CA ARG A 102 12.33 3.74 -9.13
C ARG A 102 13.56 3.62 -8.24
N LYS A 103 14.52 4.53 -8.39
CA LYS A 103 15.71 4.57 -7.53
C LYS A 103 15.29 4.85 -6.08
N LEU A 104 15.87 4.13 -5.13
CA LEU A 104 15.60 4.28 -3.70
C LEU A 104 15.75 5.75 -3.25
N GLU A 105 16.83 6.40 -3.65
CA GLU A 105 17.09 7.82 -3.41
C GLU A 105 15.94 8.72 -3.87
N HIS A 106 15.37 8.43 -5.04
CA HIS A 106 14.28 9.22 -5.60
C HIS A 106 13.00 9.03 -4.79
N VAL A 107 12.71 7.80 -4.35
CA VAL A 107 11.57 7.53 -3.45
C VAL A 107 11.72 8.27 -2.14
N ILE A 108 12.91 8.25 -1.52
CA ILE A 108 13.17 8.96 -0.26
C ILE A 108 12.99 10.47 -0.43
N LYS A 109 13.56 11.07 -1.49
CA LYS A 109 13.41 12.51 -1.78
C LYS A 109 11.95 12.91 -1.98
N VAL A 110 11.18 12.12 -2.72
CA VAL A 110 9.75 12.38 -2.93
C VAL A 110 8.97 12.23 -1.62
N THR A 111 9.27 11.20 -0.82
CA THR A 111 8.65 11.00 0.50
C THR A 111 8.88 12.21 1.39
N HIS A 112 10.12 12.68 1.47
CA HIS A 112 10.48 13.87 2.23
C HIS A 112 9.73 15.10 1.74
N ALA A 113 9.68 15.33 0.42
CA ALA A 113 8.95 16.46 -0.15
C ALA A 113 7.43 16.41 0.07
N CYS A 114 6.85 15.21 0.21
CA CYS A 114 5.43 15.02 0.55
C CYS A 114 5.15 15.29 2.04
N LEU A 115 6.04 14.82 2.92
CA LEU A 115 5.84 14.91 4.38
C LEU A 115 6.29 16.25 4.96
N HIS A 116 7.33 16.85 4.38
CA HIS A 116 7.98 18.08 4.82
C HIS A 116 8.11 19.06 3.64
N PRO A 117 7.01 19.66 3.14
CA PRO A 117 7.04 20.51 1.94
C PRO A 117 7.87 21.80 2.09
N LEU A 118 8.10 22.25 3.33
CA LEU A 118 8.83 23.47 3.66
C LEU A 118 10.33 23.23 3.93
N GLU A 119 10.74 21.97 4.05
CA GLU A 119 12.13 21.61 4.35
C GLU A 119 12.92 21.35 3.07
N ALA A 120 14.22 21.66 3.10
CA ALA A 120 15.12 21.38 1.99
C ALA A 120 15.25 19.87 1.74
N ALA A 121 15.64 19.49 0.52
CA ALA A 121 15.86 18.08 0.19
C ALA A 121 16.91 17.46 1.12
N PRO A 122 16.73 16.21 1.57
CA PRO A 122 17.66 15.56 2.48
C PRO A 122 19.02 15.40 1.83
N ASP A 123 20.09 15.69 2.59
CA ASP A 123 21.45 15.47 2.14
C ASP A 123 21.74 13.97 2.08
N THR A 124 22.04 13.48 0.88
CA THR A 124 22.39 12.07 0.59
C THR A 124 23.60 11.54 1.34
N ARG A 125 24.45 12.42 1.90
CA ARG A 125 25.63 12.04 2.69
C ARG A 125 25.39 12.08 4.19
N SER A 126 24.24 12.60 4.63
CA SER A 126 23.90 12.66 6.05
C SER A 126 23.63 11.26 6.61
N GLU A 127 24.02 11.03 7.87
CA GLU A 127 23.71 9.78 8.58
C GLU A 127 22.20 9.52 8.64
N GLY A 128 21.39 10.58 8.78
CA GLY A 128 19.93 10.48 8.78
C GLY A 128 19.36 9.92 7.47
N TYR A 129 19.86 10.37 6.32
CA TYR A 129 19.45 9.82 5.03
C TYR A 129 19.88 8.36 4.87
N LEU A 130 21.10 8.02 5.26
CA LEU A 130 21.61 6.65 5.18
C LEU A 130 20.77 5.70 6.05
N GLN A 131 20.39 6.13 7.25
CA GLN A 131 19.50 5.36 8.12
C GLN A 131 18.11 5.19 7.49
N GLN A 132 17.51 6.26 6.97
CA GLN A 132 16.21 6.17 6.28
C GLN A 132 16.24 5.21 5.09
N ALA A 133 17.33 5.19 4.32
CA ALA A 133 17.50 4.28 3.21
C ALA A 133 17.57 2.82 3.68
N GLN A 134 18.31 2.54 4.76
CA GLN A 134 18.36 1.20 5.36
C GLN A 134 16.99 0.78 5.92
N ASP A 135 16.31 1.67 6.64
CA ASP A 135 15.00 1.41 7.22
C ASP A 135 13.96 1.09 6.15
N LEU A 136 14.00 1.79 5.01
CA LEU A 136 13.10 1.51 3.88
C LEU A 136 13.32 0.11 3.30
N VAL A 137 14.58 -0.31 3.12
CA VAL A 137 14.92 -1.66 2.64
C VAL A 137 14.50 -2.73 3.65
N ILE A 138 14.68 -2.48 4.95
CA ILE A 138 14.22 -3.38 6.01
C ILE A 138 12.69 -3.48 5.99
N LEU A 139 11.98 -2.35 5.91
CA LEU A 139 10.52 -2.31 5.84
C LEU A 139 9.98 -3.02 4.60
N GLU A 140 10.63 -2.87 3.45
CA GLU A 140 10.29 -3.64 2.26
C GLU A 140 10.32 -5.15 2.52
N SER A 141 11.40 -5.64 3.15
CA SER A 141 11.53 -7.06 3.50
C SER A 141 10.41 -7.50 4.46
N ILE A 142 10.09 -6.67 5.46
CA ILE A 142 9.00 -6.94 6.40
C ILE A 142 7.64 -6.98 5.68
N ILE A 143 7.39 -6.08 4.71
CA ILE A 143 6.16 -6.09 3.90
C ILE A 143 6.08 -7.38 3.10
N LEU A 144 7.14 -7.77 2.39
CA LEU A 144 7.19 -9.02 1.61
C LEU A 144 6.87 -10.24 2.47
N GLN A 145 7.50 -10.35 3.64
CA GLN A 145 7.28 -11.44 4.58
C GLN A 145 5.85 -11.42 5.16
N THR A 146 5.33 -10.23 5.48
CA THR A 146 3.97 -10.06 6.01
C THR A 146 2.91 -10.47 4.99
N LEU A 147 3.11 -10.13 3.72
CA LEU A 147 2.27 -10.57 2.60
C LEU A 147 2.47 -12.05 2.25
N GLY A 148 3.44 -12.72 2.87
CA GLY A 148 3.83 -14.09 2.56
C GLY A 148 4.21 -14.26 1.09
N PHE A 149 4.89 -13.26 0.52
CA PHE A 149 5.32 -13.20 -0.88
C PHE A 149 4.19 -13.28 -1.92
N GLU A 150 2.93 -13.11 -1.51
CA GLU A 150 1.78 -12.99 -2.40
C GLU A 150 1.68 -11.56 -2.94
N ILE A 151 2.58 -11.24 -3.87
CA ILE A 151 2.76 -9.89 -4.44
C ILE A 151 1.92 -9.63 -5.69
N THR A 152 1.37 -10.68 -6.32
CA THR A 152 0.48 -10.54 -7.48
C THR A 152 -0.91 -10.11 -7.02
N ILE A 153 -1.30 -8.87 -7.35
CA ILE A 153 -2.62 -8.32 -7.02
C ILE A 153 -3.48 -8.28 -8.28
N ASP A 154 -4.65 -8.91 -8.23
CA ASP A 154 -5.67 -8.73 -9.25
C ASP A 154 -6.51 -7.48 -8.92
N HIS A 155 -6.53 -6.54 -9.85
CA HIS A 155 -7.23 -5.26 -9.68
C HIS A 155 -8.63 -5.30 -10.29
N PRO A 156 -9.62 -4.64 -9.66
CA PRO A 156 -10.99 -4.58 -10.18
C PRO A 156 -11.06 -3.94 -11.57
N HIS A 157 -10.11 -3.06 -11.91
CA HIS A 157 -10.00 -2.39 -13.22
C HIS A 157 -10.01 -3.38 -14.39
N THR A 158 -9.35 -4.54 -14.26
CA THR A 158 -9.33 -5.58 -15.30
C THR A 158 -10.73 -6.12 -15.58
N HIS A 159 -11.53 -6.31 -14.53
CA HIS A 159 -12.90 -6.81 -14.63
C HIS A 159 -13.86 -5.74 -15.15
N VAL A 160 -13.68 -4.48 -14.73
CA VAL A 160 -14.46 -3.34 -15.25
C VAL A 160 -14.29 -3.18 -16.76
N VAL A 161 -13.05 -3.26 -17.28
CA VAL A 161 -12.78 -3.14 -18.72
C VAL A 161 -13.42 -4.31 -19.48
N LYS A 162 -13.27 -5.55 -19.00
CA LYS A 162 -13.91 -6.72 -19.63
C LYS A 162 -15.44 -6.58 -19.68
N CYS A 163 -16.07 -6.22 -18.56
CA CYS A 163 -17.53 -6.07 -18.49
C CYS A 163 -18.02 -4.96 -19.42
N THR A 164 -17.40 -3.78 -19.39
CA THR A 164 -17.80 -2.63 -20.23
C THR A 164 -17.66 -2.93 -21.73
N GLN A 165 -16.65 -3.69 -22.13
CA GLN A 165 -16.50 -4.17 -23.51
C GLN A 165 -17.58 -5.18 -23.89
N LEU A 166 -17.89 -6.13 -23.01
CA LEU A 166 -18.93 -7.14 -23.24
C LEU A 166 -20.32 -6.53 -23.40
N VAL A 167 -20.66 -5.53 -22.58
CA VAL A 167 -21.97 -4.84 -22.66
C VAL A 167 -21.99 -3.70 -23.68
N ARG A 168 -20.88 -3.47 -24.40
CA ARG A 168 -20.70 -2.34 -25.34
C ARG A 168 -21.09 -0.99 -24.72
N ALA A 169 -20.63 -0.76 -23.50
CA ALA A 169 -20.89 0.48 -22.77
C ALA A 169 -20.32 1.70 -23.51
N SER A 170 -20.95 2.86 -23.30
CA SER A 170 -20.42 4.14 -23.78
C SER A 170 -19.08 4.46 -23.11
N LYS A 171 -18.26 5.29 -23.79
CA LYS A 171 -16.98 5.74 -23.25
C LYS A 171 -17.13 6.41 -21.88
N ASP A 172 -18.18 7.21 -21.71
CA ASP A 172 -18.44 7.93 -20.45
C ASP A 172 -18.75 6.96 -19.29
N LEU A 173 -19.53 5.91 -19.56
CA LEU A 173 -19.86 4.90 -18.55
C LEU A 173 -18.62 4.06 -18.19
N ALA A 174 -17.80 3.72 -19.17
CA ALA A 174 -16.55 2.99 -18.94
C ALA A 174 -15.55 3.82 -18.12
N GLN A 175 -15.38 5.10 -18.45
CA GLN A 175 -14.51 6.02 -17.69
C GLN A 175 -15.00 6.24 -16.26
N THR A 176 -16.30 6.45 -16.08
CA THR A 176 -16.91 6.62 -14.74
C THR A 176 -16.69 5.35 -13.89
N SER A 177 -16.91 4.18 -14.47
CA SER A 177 -16.70 2.90 -13.77
C SER A 177 -15.23 2.68 -13.38
N TYR A 178 -14.30 3.03 -14.27
CA TYR A 178 -12.86 2.95 -13.98
C TYR A 178 -12.44 3.90 -12.87
N PHE A 179 -13.00 5.12 -12.86
CA PHE A 179 -12.76 6.10 -11.81
C PHE A 179 -13.31 5.62 -10.46
N MET A 180 -14.51 5.06 -10.42
CA MET A 180 -15.10 4.48 -9.21
C MET A 180 -14.27 3.34 -8.64
N ALA A 181 -13.67 2.50 -9.48
CA ALA A 181 -12.76 1.42 -9.03
C ALA A 181 -11.44 1.94 -8.43
N THR A 182 -11.12 3.22 -8.64
CA THR A 182 -9.93 3.90 -8.08
C THR A 182 -10.27 4.69 -6.81
N ASN A 183 -11.53 5.08 -6.64
CA ASN A 183 -11.95 5.91 -5.51
C ASN A 183 -12.00 5.13 -4.19
N ARG A 184 -11.57 5.84 -3.15
CA ARG A 184 -11.29 5.38 -1.78
C ARG A 184 -12.54 5.12 -0.96
#